data_AF-A0A382VUI5-F1
#
_entry.id   AF-A0A382VUI5-F1
#
_cell.length_a   1.000
_cell.length_b   1.000
_cell.length_c   1.000
_cell.angle_alpha   90.00
_cell.angle_beta   90.00
_cell.angle_gamma   90.00
#
_symmetry.space_group_name_H-M   'P 1'
#
loop_
_entity.id
_entity.type
_entity.pdbx_description
1 polymer ?
#
loop_
_entity_poly.entity_id
_entity_poly.type
_entity_poly.pdbx_seq_one_letter_code
_entity_poly.pdbx_strand_id
1 'polypeptide(L)'
;MKKITLFLNLLLCSTALMAQSTNEGAAKPAKPEISIVDAAARGDLEKVKAHLAAGTDINDRDGEHDSTALHAAAYHGRLEVVKFLIENKADINAHNR
;
A
#
# COMPACT_ATOMS: atom_id res chain seq x y z
N MET A 1 -33.79 -37.35 -24.01
CA MET A 1 -32.41 -36.85 -23.78
C MET A 1 -32.35 -35.50 -23.04
N LYS A 2 -33.39 -34.65 -23.06
CA LYS A 2 -33.38 -33.34 -22.38
C LYS A 2 -33.55 -33.36 -20.84
N LYS A 3 -33.94 -34.49 -20.25
CA LYS A 3 -34.16 -34.62 -18.79
C LYS A 3 -32.87 -34.87 -17.97
N ILE A 4 -31.79 -35.33 -18.60
CA ILE A 4 -30.50 -35.61 -17.93
C ILE A 4 -29.72 -34.30 -17.70
N THR A 5 -29.84 -33.33 -18.60
CA THR A 5 -29.17 -32.02 -18.47
C THR A 5 -29.69 -31.20 -17.28
N LEU A 6 -30.98 -31.37 -16.92
CA LEU A 6 -31.59 -30.62 -15.81
C LEU A 6 -31.08 -31.06 -14.42
N PHE A 7 -30.75 -32.35 -14.27
CA PHE A 7 -30.18 -32.89 -13.02
C PHE A 7 -28.70 -32.53 -12.85
N LEU A 8 -27.95 -32.33 -13.95
CA LEU A 8 -26.53 -31.97 -13.91
C LEU A 8 -26.30 -30.52 -13.44
N ASN A 9 -27.24 -29.62 -13.72
CA ASN A 9 -27.18 -28.22 -13.25
C ASN A 9 -27.55 -28.04 -11.78
N LEU A 10 -28.19 -29.03 -11.15
CA LEU A 10 -28.51 -29.00 -9.73
C LEU A 10 -27.29 -29.35 -8.85
N LEU A 11 -26.29 -30.05 -9.41
CA LEU A 11 -25.06 -30.44 -8.71
C LEU A 11 -23.98 -29.33 -8.70
N LEU A 12 -24.02 -28.42 -9.67
CA LEU A 12 -23.10 -27.27 -9.75
C LEU A 12 -23.41 -26.18 -8.72
N CYS A 13 -24.61 -26.16 -8.14
CA CYS A 13 -25.04 -25.08 -7.24
C CYS A 13 -24.59 -25.26 -5.78
N SER A 14 -24.21 -26.48 -5.36
CA SER A 14 -23.76 -26.72 -3.97
C SER A 14 -22.29 -26.36 -3.73
N THR A 15 -21.46 -26.32 -4.78
CA THR A 15 -20.05 -25.89 -4.68
C THR A 15 -19.90 -24.37 -4.79
N ALA A 16 -20.92 -23.66 -5.29
CA ALA A 16 -20.92 -22.19 -5.36
C ALA A 16 -21.16 -21.50 -4.01
N LEU A 17 -21.40 -22.25 -2.93
CA LEU A 17 -21.55 -21.68 -1.57
C LEU A 17 -20.21 -21.46 -0.84
N MET A 18 -19.06 -21.77 -1.45
CA MET A 18 -17.78 -21.29 -0.95
C MET A 18 -17.45 -19.90 -1.52
N ALA A 19 -18.44 -19.01 -1.54
CA ALA A 19 -18.14 -17.59 -1.42
C ALA A 19 -17.54 -17.41 -0.02
N GLN A 20 -16.21 -17.53 0.06
CA GLN A 20 -15.48 -16.98 1.18
C GLN A 20 -15.81 -15.50 1.18
N SER A 21 -16.76 -15.14 2.05
CA SER A 21 -16.77 -13.83 2.66
C SER A 21 -15.45 -13.74 3.40
N THR A 22 -14.39 -13.31 2.70
CA THR A 22 -13.29 -12.64 3.36
C THR A 22 -13.88 -11.35 3.87
N ASN A 23 -14.52 -11.45 5.04
CA ASN A 23 -14.66 -10.38 5.99
C ASN A 23 -13.24 -10.00 6.43
N GLU A 24 -12.50 -9.41 5.52
CA GLU A 24 -11.46 -8.48 5.89
C GLU A 24 -12.21 -7.18 6.13
N GLY A 25 -12.79 -7.03 7.31
CA GLY A 25 -12.78 -5.72 7.94
C GLY A 25 -11.32 -5.31 7.91
N ALA A 26 -10.94 -4.50 6.91
CA ALA A 26 -9.58 -4.27 6.49
C ALA A 26 -8.79 -3.68 7.65
N ALA A 27 -8.27 -4.56 8.51
CA ALA A 27 -7.33 -4.20 9.53
C ALA A 27 -6.16 -3.64 8.77
N LYS A 28 -5.96 -2.33 8.94
CA LYS A 28 -4.88 -1.55 8.33
C LYS A 28 -3.61 -2.40 8.33
N PRO A 29 -2.93 -2.61 7.19
CA PRO A 29 -1.77 -3.48 7.14
C PRO A 29 -0.75 -3.03 8.19
N ALA A 30 -0.09 -3.99 8.86
CA ALA A 30 0.89 -3.69 9.89
C ALA A 30 1.97 -2.75 9.33
N LYS A 31 2.30 -1.70 10.08
CA LYS A 31 3.32 -0.73 9.68
C LYS A 31 4.66 -1.44 9.49
N PRO A 32 5.37 -1.23 8.37
CA PRO A 32 6.71 -1.80 8.19
C PRO A 32 7.67 -1.37 9.31
N GLU A 33 8.62 -2.24 9.65
CA GLU A 33 9.63 -2.01 10.72
C GLU A 33 10.59 -0.84 10.39
N ILE A 34 10.95 -0.70 9.11
CA ILE A 34 11.77 0.43 8.62
C ILE A 34 10.94 1.71 8.62
N SER A 35 11.54 2.88 8.84
CA SER A 35 10.82 4.15 8.71
C SER A 35 10.43 4.44 7.25
N ILE A 36 9.41 5.27 7.02
CA ILE A 36 9.04 5.71 5.66
C ILE A 36 10.17 6.55 5.03
N VAL A 37 10.92 7.30 5.83
CA VAL A 37 12.06 8.12 5.40
C VAL A 37 13.22 7.23 4.92
N ASP A 38 13.56 6.20 5.69
CA ASP A 38 14.60 5.23 5.30
C ASP A 38 14.19 4.37 4.09
N ALA A 39 12.91 3.96 4.02
CA ALA A 39 12.38 3.28 2.85
C ALA A 39 12.52 4.14 1.60
N ALA A 40 12.19 5.43 1.72
CA ALA A 40 12.34 6.41 0.65
C ALA A 40 13.81 6.66 0.26
N ALA A 41 14.72 6.76 1.23
CA ALA A 41 16.16 6.87 0.99
C ALA A 41 16.73 5.68 0.20
N ARG A 42 16.24 4.48 0.50
CA ARG A 42 16.63 3.22 -0.17
C ARG A 42 15.96 3.05 -1.53
N GLY A 43 14.91 3.81 -1.83
CA GLY A 43 14.10 3.63 -3.05
C GLY A 43 13.13 2.46 -2.98
N ASP A 44 12.80 1.98 -1.77
CA ASP A 44 11.90 0.85 -1.54
C ASP A 44 10.44 1.31 -1.65
N LEU A 45 9.97 1.43 -2.89
CA LEU A 45 8.63 1.91 -3.22
C LEU A 45 7.52 1.08 -2.55
N GLU A 46 7.71 -0.24 -2.45
CA GLU A 46 6.71 -1.13 -1.86
C GLU A 46 6.56 -0.89 -0.35
N LYS A 47 7.66 -0.63 0.36
CA LYS A 47 7.56 -0.24 1.78
C LYS A 47 6.99 1.15 1.96
N VAL A 48 7.29 2.10 1.07
CA VAL A 48 6.64 3.41 1.10
C VAL A 48 5.12 3.27 0.94
N LYS A 49 4.66 2.49 -0.04
CA LYS A 49 3.22 2.18 -0.21
C LYS A 49 2.63 1.50 1.02
N ALA A 50 3.33 0.52 1.59
CA ALA A 50 2.87 -0.18 2.79
C ALA A 50 2.72 0.76 3.99
N HIS A 51 3.62 1.74 4.17
CA HIS A 51 3.48 2.77 5.20
C HIS A 51 2.24 3.64 5.00
N LEU A 52 1.98 4.07 3.77
CA LEU A 52 0.80 4.89 3.46
C LEU A 52 -0.50 4.08 3.57
N ALA A 53 -0.50 2.79 3.22
CA ALA A 53 -1.62 1.89 3.45
C ALA A 53 -1.84 1.63 4.96
N ALA A 54 -0.75 1.53 5.72
CA ALA A 54 -0.73 1.57 7.18
C ALA A 54 -1.05 2.99 7.74
N GLY A 55 -1.40 3.95 6.87
CA GLY A 55 -1.84 5.33 7.11
C GLY A 55 -0.93 6.12 8.01
N THR A 56 0.37 5.96 7.76
CA THR A 56 1.40 6.96 8.04
C THR A 56 1.08 8.23 7.26
N ASP A 57 1.31 9.40 7.84
CA ASP A 57 1.19 10.64 7.06
C ASP A 57 2.31 10.66 6.02
N ILE A 58 1.98 11.04 4.77
CA ILE A 58 2.96 11.17 3.71
C ILE A 58 4.01 12.25 4.01
N ASN A 59 3.65 13.21 4.86
CA ASN A 59 4.52 14.29 5.33
C ASN A 59 5.10 14.04 6.73
N ASP A 60 4.98 12.81 7.26
CA ASP A 60 5.64 12.45 8.51
C ASP A 60 7.15 12.72 8.41
N ARG A 61 7.70 13.22 9.52
CA ARG A 61 9.07 13.72 9.62
C ARG A 61 9.86 12.83 10.54
N ASP A 62 11.14 12.59 10.20
CA ASP A 62 12.04 11.96 11.14
C ASP A 62 12.35 12.87 12.35
N GLY A 63 12.83 12.28 13.44
CA GLY A 63 13.19 13.03 14.64
C GLY A 63 14.60 13.64 14.59
N GLU A 64 15.42 13.25 13.61
CA GLU A 64 16.85 13.59 13.57
C GLU A 64 17.12 14.86 12.75
N HIS A 65 16.57 14.92 11.54
CA HIS A 65 16.80 16.00 10.59
C HIS A 65 15.53 16.77 10.24
N ASP A 66 14.41 16.40 10.86
CA ASP A 66 13.09 16.90 10.50
C ASP A 66 12.80 16.63 9.01
N SER A 67 13.28 15.51 8.48
CA SER A 67 13.21 15.18 7.05
C SER A 67 11.97 14.34 6.73
N THR A 68 11.29 14.68 5.62
CA THR A 68 10.17 13.88 5.08
C THR A 68 10.68 12.77 4.16
N ALA A 69 9.81 11.81 3.83
CA ALA A 69 10.11 10.79 2.82
C ALA A 69 10.54 11.41 1.47
N LEU A 70 9.98 12.57 1.11
CA LEU A 70 10.33 13.28 -0.12
C LEU A 70 11.76 13.85 -0.08
N HIS A 71 12.20 14.41 1.06
CA HIS A 71 13.57 14.89 1.23
C HIS A 71 14.58 13.76 0.99
N ALA A 72 14.37 12.62 1.65
CA ALA A 72 15.26 11.47 1.53
C ALA A 72 15.27 10.88 0.11
N ALA A 73 14.10 10.71 -0.51
CA ALA A 73 14.03 10.22 -1.89
C ALA A 73 14.73 11.16 -2.89
N ALA A 74 14.54 12.48 -2.74
CA ALA A 74 15.15 13.49 -3.60
C ALA A 74 16.67 13.53 -3.42
N TYR A 75 17.16 13.54 -2.17
CA TYR A 75 18.59 13.57 -1.84
C TYR A 75 19.33 12.36 -2.42
N HIS A 76 18.72 11.17 -2.38
CA HIS A 76 19.31 9.94 -2.92
C HIS A 76 18.97 9.65 -4.40
N GLY A 77 18.27 10.56 -5.09
CA GLY A 77 17.94 10.39 -6.51
C GLY A 77 16.96 9.25 -6.81
N ARG A 78 16.08 8.89 -5.86
CA ARG A 78 15.10 7.80 -6.00
C ARG A 78 13.88 8.25 -6.80
N LEU A 79 14.06 8.39 -8.11
CA LEU A 79 13.07 9.02 -9.00
C LEU A 79 11.67 8.39 -8.93
N GLU A 80 11.57 7.06 -8.86
CA GLU A 80 10.28 6.37 -8.79
C GLU A 80 9.53 6.70 -7.49
N VAL A 81 10.24 6.73 -6.37
CA VAL A 81 9.66 7.11 -5.07
C VAL A 81 9.29 8.60 -5.06
N VAL A 82 10.13 9.48 -5.61
CA VAL A 82 9.83 10.91 -5.72
C VAL A 82 8.53 11.14 -6.50
N LYS A 83 8.40 10.53 -7.68
CA LYS A 83 7.19 10.64 -8.51
C LYS A 83 5.97 10.15 -7.75
N PHE A 84 6.05 8.97 -7.14
CA PHE A 84 4.96 8.41 -6.37
C PHE A 84 4.53 9.32 -5.21
N LEU A 85 5.47 9.87 -4.45
CA LEU A 85 5.17 10.77 -3.33
C LEU A 85 4.49 12.07 -3.82
N ILE A 86 4.97 12.67 -4.90
CA ILE A 86 4.38 13.88 -5.50
C ILE A 86 2.96 13.60 -6.03
N GLU A 87 2.76 12.49 -6.72
CA GLU A 87 1.44 12.05 -7.21
C GLU A 87 0.44 11.84 -6.06
N ASN A 88 0.93 11.43 -4.90
CA ASN A 88 0.15 11.28 -3.66
C ASN A 88 0.12 12.56 -2.79
N LYS A 89 0.43 13.72 -3.37
CA LYS A 89 0.31 15.05 -2.72
C LYS A 89 1.22 15.24 -1.50
N ALA A 90 2.40 14.63 -1.49
CA ALA A 90 3.46 15.03 -0.56
C ALA A 90 3.75 16.53 -0.71
N ASP A 91 3.99 17.23 0.40
CA ASP A 91 4.31 18.65 0.39
C ASP A 91 5.71 18.87 -0.19
N ILE A 92 5.74 19.37 -1.41
CA ILE A 92 6.98 19.70 -2.13
C ILE A 92 7.72 20.90 -1.53
N ASN A 93 7.06 21.71 -0.71
CA ASN A 93 7.63 22.89 -0.06
C ASN A 93 7.99 22.65 1.40
N ALA A 94 7.93 21.40 1.87
CA ALA A 94 8.39 21.05 3.21
C ALA A 94 9.89 21.43 3.35
N HIS A 95 10.25 22.04 4.49
CA HIS A 95 11.62 22.45 4.78
C HIS A 95 12.17 21.66 5.95
N ASN A 96 13.26 20.90 5.76
CA ASN A 96 14.03 20.26 6.84
C ASN A 96 14.99 21.26 7.55
N ARG A 97 15.67 20.80 8.61
CA ARG A 97 16.58 21.62 9.42
C ARG A 97 17.94 21.93 8.76
#